data_AF-U7V7I0-F1
#
_entry.id   AF-U7V7I0-F1
#
_cell.length_a   1.000
_cell.length_b   1.000
_cell.length_c   1.000
_cell.angle_alpha   90.00
_cell.angle_beta   90.00
_cell.angle_gamma   90.00
#
_symmetry.space_group_name_H-M   'P 1'
#
loop_
_entity.id
_entity.type
_entity.pdbx_description
1 polymer ?
#
loop_
_entity_poly.entity_id
_entity_poly.type
_entity_poly.pdbx_seq_one_letter_code
_entity_poly.pdbx_strand_id
1 'polypeptide(L)'
;MDLKDIIQFIGSLAFTSAILTVTVFILNYKYKEFLNKILKGKLSHLQLHKILGITTIILGTIHGLGMAFAYPSVLKKYTGISGIFLLSLFWILGTLPFIVKKVPIKYKKNVLKSHKILGGIIFIFIIIHISL
;
A
#
# COMPACT_ATOMS: atom_id res chain seq x y z
N MET A 1 12.73 21.97 11.80
CA MET A 1 11.65 21.12 11.28
C MET A 1 11.07 20.43 12.48
N ASP A 2 9.83 20.76 12.83
CA ASP A 2 9.22 20.25 14.05
C ASP A 2 8.70 18.82 13.85
N LEU A 3 8.41 18.12 14.94
CA LEU A 3 7.92 16.74 14.90
C LEU A 3 6.68 16.60 13.99
N LYS A 4 5.81 17.62 13.97
CA LYS A 4 4.62 17.65 13.10
C LYS A 4 4.99 17.70 11.62
N ASP A 5 5.99 18.48 11.24
CA ASP A 5 6.47 18.60 9.86
C ASP A 5 7.10 17.29 9.39
N ILE A 6 7.89 16.63 10.25
CA ILE A 6 8.47 15.31 9.99
C ILE A 6 7.35 14.28 9.73
N ILE A 7 6.32 14.27 10.58
CA ILE A 7 5.20 13.32 10.45
C ILE A 7 4.42 13.56 9.16
N GLN A 8 4.15 14.82 8.81
CA GLN A 8 3.47 15.17 7.55
C GLN A 8 4.31 14.75 6.33
N PHE A 9 5.62 14.98 6.36
CA PHE A 9 6.53 14.56 5.30
C PHE A 9 6.58 13.04 5.14
N ILE A 10 6.63 12.28 6.23
CA ILE A 10 6.57 10.81 6.18
C ILE A 10 5.21 10.33 5.63
N GLY A 11 4.13 11.02 5.99
CA GLY A 11 2.79 10.76 5.46
C GLY A 11 2.71 10.95 3.94
N SER A 12 3.31 12.03 3.41
CA SER A 12 3.32 12.29 1.96
C SER A 12 4.17 11.26 1.20
N LEU A 13 5.27 10.79 1.79
CA LEU A 13 6.06 9.68 1.22
C LEU A 13 5.28 8.36 1.21
N ALA A 14 4.56 8.04 2.31
CA ALA A 14 3.72 6.86 2.39
C ALA A 14 2.62 6.89 1.30
N PHE A 15 1.96 8.03 1.15
CA PHE A 15 0.93 8.23 0.12
C PHE A 15 1.47 8.09 -1.30
N THR A 16 2.61 8.73 -1.58
CA THR A 16 3.28 8.64 -2.89
C THR A 16 3.64 7.19 -3.22
N SER A 17 4.17 6.45 -2.25
CA SER A 17 4.48 5.02 -2.39
C SER A 17 3.21 4.19 -2.65
N ALA A 18 2.08 4.49 -2.00
CA ALA A 18 0.80 3.82 -2.24
C ALA A 18 0.31 4.06 -3.67
N ILE A 19 0.33 5.30 -4.15
CA ILE A 19 -0.05 5.65 -5.53
C ILE A 19 0.84 4.90 -6.53
N LEU A 20 2.15 4.91 -6.32
CA LEU A 20 3.09 4.19 -7.19
C LEU A 20 2.82 2.68 -7.18
N THR A 21 2.51 2.09 -6.03
CA THR A 21 2.16 0.67 -5.89
C THR A 21 0.95 0.30 -6.74
N VAL A 22 -0.10 1.12 -6.70
CA VAL A 22 -1.33 0.94 -7.51
C VAL A 22 -1.07 1.22 -8.99
N THR A 23 -0.29 2.25 -9.30
CA THR A 23 0.06 2.63 -10.67
C THR A 23 0.84 1.52 -11.36
N VAL A 24 1.85 0.94 -10.70
CA VAL A 24 2.60 -0.23 -11.21
C VAL A 24 1.66 -1.40 -11.47
N PHE A 25 0.67 -1.61 -10.61
CA PHE A 25 -0.31 -2.67 -10.79
C PHE A 25 -1.21 -2.45 -12.01
N ILE A 26 -1.74 -1.23 -12.20
CA ILE A 26 -2.58 -0.86 -13.35
C ILE A 26 -1.78 -0.93 -14.64
N LEU A 27 -0.56 -0.38 -14.64
CA LEU A 27 0.34 -0.41 -15.80
C LEU A 27 0.68 -1.85 -16.18
N ASN A 28 0.94 -2.74 -15.22
CA ASN A 28 1.17 -4.14 -15.53
C ASN A 28 -0.07 -4.83 -16.16
N TYR A 29 -1.28 -4.43 -15.76
CA TYR A 29 -2.52 -5.04 -16.27
C TYR A 29 -2.92 -4.54 -17.67
N LYS A 30 -2.89 -3.22 -17.91
CA LYS A 30 -3.31 -2.63 -19.20
C LYS A 30 -2.16 -2.29 -20.15
N TYR A 31 -0.95 -2.06 -19.63
CA TYR A 31 0.19 -1.47 -20.37
C TYR A 31 1.51 -2.22 -20.08
N LYS A 32 1.45 -3.56 -20.03
CA LYS A 32 2.57 -4.42 -19.61
C LYS A 32 3.86 -4.15 -20.38
N GLU A 33 3.78 -3.95 -21.71
CA GLU A 33 4.95 -3.66 -22.54
C GLU A 33 5.60 -2.32 -22.22
N PHE A 34 4.78 -1.30 -21.94
CA PHE A 34 5.26 0.01 -21.51
C PHE A 34 5.97 -0.08 -20.16
N LEU A 35 5.38 -0.80 -19.19
CA LEU A 35 6.03 -1.05 -17.90
C LEU A 35 7.35 -1.79 -18.07
N ASN A 36 7.40 -2.82 -18.92
CA ASN A 36 8.65 -3.54 -19.20
C ASN A 36 9.73 -2.64 -19.84
N LYS A 37 9.34 -1.70 -20.72
CA LYS A 37 10.26 -0.69 -21.28
C LYS A 37 10.83 0.23 -20.20
N ILE A 38 9.99 0.69 -19.27
CA ILE A 38 10.43 1.52 -18.13
C ILE A 38 11.40 0.75 -17.24
N LEU A 39 11.05 -0.49 -16.88
CA LEU A 39 11.84 -1.31 -15.97
C LEU A 39 13.11 -1.89 -16.61
N LYS A 40 13.24 -1.82 -17.94
CA LYS A 40 14.36 -2.37 -18.72
C LYS A 40 14.69 -3.83 -18.36
N GLY A 41 13.68 -4.59 -17.95
CA GLY A 41 13.85 -5.97 -17.45
C GLY A 41 14.62 -6.13 -16.13
N LYS A 42 15.05 -5.04 -15.47
CA LYS A 42 15.86 -5.09 -14.23
C LYS A 42 15.06 -5.58 -13.02
N LEU A 43 13.74 -5.37 -13.02
CA LEU A 43 12.87 -5.75 -11.94
C LEU A 43 11.54 -6.24 -12.50
N SER A 44 11.01 -7.36 -12.00
CA SER A 44 9.65 -7.78 -12.36
C SER A 44 8.62 -6.84 -11.72
N HIS A 45 7.47 -6.65 -12.37
CA HIS A 45 6.37 -5.86 -11.81
C HIS A 45 5.97 -6.35 -10.41
N LEU A 46 6.03 -7.67 -10.16
CA LEU A 46 5.66 -8.26 -8.88
C LEU A 46 6.68 -7.90 -7.81
N GLN A 47 7.99 -7.89 -8.13
CA GLN A 47 9.02 -7.41 -7.22
C GLN A 47 8.86 -5.91 -6.94
N LEU A 48 8.55 -5.11 -7.96
CA LEU A 48 8.40 -3.66 -7.80
C LEU A 48 7.17 -3.32 -6.95
N HIS A 49 6.03 -3.93 -7.27
CA HIS A 49 4.82 -3.83 -6.46
C HIS A 49 5.12 -4.25 -5.02
N LYS A 50 5.90 -5.33 -4.83
CA LYS A 50 6.27 -5.79 -3.49
C LYS A 50 7.08 -4.78 -2.68
N ILE A 51 8.13 -4.23 -3.30
CA ILE A 51 8.99 -3.23 -2.67
C ILE A 51 8.17 -2.00 -2.29
N LEU A 52 7.40 -1.45 -3.23
CA LEU A 52 6.57 -0.27 -3.00
C LEU A 52 5.48 -0.53 -1.95
N GLY A 53 4.88 -1.71 -1.91
CA GLY A 53 3.90 -2.07 -0.88
C GLY A 53 4.52 -2.14 0.52
N ILE A 54 5.70 -2.75 0.65
CA ILE A 54 6.44 -2.79 1.94
C ILE A 54 6.84 -1.37 2.37
N THR A 55 7.37 -0.55 1.45
CA THR A 55 7.71 0.84 1.72
C THR A 55 6.48 1.64 2.19
N THR A 56 5.33 1.43 1.56
CA THR A 56 4.05 2.06 1.97
C THR A 56 3.67 1.65 3.39
N ILE A 57 3.83 0.38 3.77
CA ILE A 57 3.50 -0.11 5.12
C ILE A 57 4.45 0.49 6.15
N ILE A 58 5.76 0.50 5.90
CA ILE A 58 6.74 1.03 6.84
C ILE A 58 6.47 2.52 7.09
N LEU A 59 6.39 3.30 6.01
CA LEU A 59 6.15 4.74 6.10
C LEU A 59 4.77 5.04 6.68
N GLY A 60 3.74 4.29 6.27
CA GLY A 60 2.39 4.42 6.80
C GLY A 60 2.32 4.12 8.30
N THR A 61 3.05 3.10 8.76
CA THR A 61 3.15 2.74 10.19
C THR A 61 3.81 3.84 10.99
N ILE A 62 4.96 4.36 10.51
CA ILE A 62 5.66 5.47 11.16
C ILE A 62 4.77 6.71 11.19
N HIS A 63 4.08 7.01 10.09
CA HIS A 63 3.16 8.14 10.00
C HIS A 63 1.98 8.01 10.97
N GLY A 64 1.25 6.89 10.98
CA GLY A 64 0.08 6.75 11.86
C GLY A 64 0.44 6.63 13.34
N LEU A 65 1.59 6.03 13.69
CA LEU A 65 2.13 6.11 15.05
C LEU A 65 2.50 7.56 15.40
N GLY A 66 3.19 8.26 14.51
CA GLY A 66 3.51 9.68 14.68
C GLY A 66 2.26 10.53 14.92
N MET A 67 1.21 10.35 14.12
CA MET A 67 -0.08 11.02 14.29
C MET A 67 -0.70 10.73 15.65
N ALA A 68 -0.61 9.47 16.13
CA ALA A 68 -1.15 9.05 17.42
C ALA A 68 -0.44 9.68 18.64
N PHE A 69 0.84 10.04 18.49
CA PHE A 69 1.62 10.72 19.54
C PHE A 69 1.59 12.24 19.42
N ALA A 70 1.51 12.79 18.20
CA ALA A 70 1.60 14.22 17.97
C ALA A 70 0.25 14.97 18.01
N TYR A 71 -0.88 14.27 17.84
CA TYR A 71 -2.20 14.90 17.83
C TYR A 71 -3.06 14.41 19.01
N PRO A 72 -3.64 15.34 19.81
CA PRO A 72 -4.50 14.99 20.94
C PRO A 72 -5.90 14.49 20.53
N SER A 73 -6.24 14.60 19.25
CA SER A 73 -7.52 14.17 18.68
C SER A 73 -7.66 12.65 18.71
N VAL A 74 -8.62 12.18 19.49
CA VAL A 74 -9.02 10.77 19.59
C VAL A 74 -9.37 10.18 18.22
N LEU A 75 -10.09 10.95 17.40
CA LEU A 75 -10.50 10.52 16.06
C LEU A 75 -9.30 10.34 15.12
N LYS A 76 -8.34 11.28 15.08
CA LYS A 76 -7.14 11.17 14.23
C LYS A 76 -6.22 10.02 14.68
N LYS A 77 -6.21 9.73 15.99
CA LYS A 77 -5.45 8.62 16.59
C LYS A 77 -5.99 7.25 16.15
N TYR A 78 -7.30 7.02 16.23
CA TYR A 78 -7.90 5.75 15.83
C TYR A 78 -7.96 5.54 14.31
N THR A 79 -8.15 6.60 13.53
CA THR A 79 -8.17 6.51 12.07
C THR A 79 -6.78 6.21 11.49
N GLY A 80 -5.71 6.79 12.05
CA GLY A 80 -4.34 6.43 11.68
C GLY A 80 -3.98 4.96 11.99
N ILE A 81 -4.28 4.48 13.20
CA ILE A 81 -3.96 3.10 13.62
C ILE A 81 -4.77 2.07 12.83
N SER A 82 -6.07 2.31 12.62
CA SER A 82 -6.93 1.41 11.84
C SER A 82 -6.54 1.37 10.37
N GLY A 83 -6.12 2.50 9.78
CA GLY A 83 -5.57 2.57 8.43
C GLY A 83 -4.31 1.72 8.25
N ILE A 84 -3.36 1.80 9.17
CA ILE A 84 -2.13 0.97 9.16
C ILE A 84 -2.48 -0.52 9.25
N PHE A 85 -3.40 -0.87 10.15
CA PHE A 85 -3.81 -2.25 10.37
C PHE A 85 -4.46 -2.84 9.11
N LEU A 86 -5.41 -2.10 8.50
CA LEU A 86 -6.08 -2.51 7.27
C LEU A 86 -5.10 -2.66 6.10
N LEU A 87 -4.17 -1.71 5.93
CA LEU A 87 -3.15 -1.77 4.87
C LEU A 87 -2.21 -2.96 5.04
N SER A 88 -1.77 -3.22 6.27
CA SER A 88 -0.89 -4.35 6.59
C SER A 88 -1.59 -5.69 6.36
N LEU A 89 -2.85 -5.81 6.82
CA LEU A 89 -3.66 -7.00 6.61
C LEU A 89 -3.93 -7.25 5.13
N PHE A 90 -4.29 -6.21 4.38
CA PHE A 90 -4.48 -6.25 2.93
C PHE A 90 -3.25 -6.81 2.20
N TRP A 91 -2.09 -6.32 2.59
CA TRP A 91 -0.82 -6.72 1.98
C TRP A 91 -0.45 -8.17 2.28
N ILE A 92 -0.60 -8.60 3.54
CA ILE A 92 -0.33 -9.99 3.94
C ILE A 92 -1.26 -10.93 3.16
N LEU A 93 -2.57 -10.65 3.15
CA LEU A 93 -3.56 -11.47 2.45
C LEU A 93 -3.33 -11.49 0.92
N GLY A 94 -2.86 -10.38 0.35
CA GLY A 94 -2.54 -10.27 -1.07
C GLY A 94 -1.27 -11.01 -1.48
N THR A 95 -0.27 -11.09 -0.60
CA THR A 95 1.08 -11.56 -0.96
C THR A 95 1.34 -13.00 -0.52
N LEU A 96 0.80 -13.41 0.65
CA LEU A 96 1.03 -14.71 1.25
C LEU A 96 0.66 -15.87 0.30
N PRO A 97 -0.48 -15.85 -0.43
CA PRO A 97 -0.86 -16.95 -1.33
C PRO A 97 0.05 -17.09 -2.55
N PHE A 98 0.84 -16.06 -2.89
CA PHE A 98 1.80 -16.07 -4.00
C PHE A 98 3.24 -16.38 -3.57
N ILE A 99 3.50 -16.40 -2.25
CA ILE A 99 4.79 -16.82 -1.68
C ILE A 99 4.73 -18.31 -1.31
N VAL A 100 3.60 -18.78 -0.76
CA VAL A 100 3.45 -20.17 -0.33
C VAL A 100 3.30 -21.11 -1.55
N LYS A 101 4.30 -21.97 -1.77
CA LYS A 101 4.38 -22.88 -2.93
C LYS A 101 3.17 -23.83 -3.04
N LYS A 102 2.59 -24.26 -1.91
CA LYS A 102 1.54 -25.30 -1.86
C LYS A 102 0.10 -24.78 -2.07
N VAL A 103 -0.12 -23.50 -2.38
CA VAL A 103 -1.47 -22.95 -2.53
C VAL A 103 -2.06 -23.31 -3.91
N PRO A 104 -3.28 -23.89 -3.98
CA PRO A 104 -3.93 -24.25 -5.24
C PRO A 104 -4.13 -23.05 -6.18
N ILE A 105 -3.96 -23.26 -7.49
CA ILE A 105 -4.08 -22.21 -8.52
C ILE A 105 -5.47 -21.56 -8.50
N LYS A 106 -6.54 -22.35 -8.28
CA LYS A 106 -7.92 -21.85 -8.14
C LYS A 106 -8.05 -20.85 -6.99
N TYR A 107 -7.40 -21.14 -5.86
CA TYR A 107 -7.39 -20.25 -4.70
C TYR A 107 -6.61 -18.96 -5.00
N LYS A 108 -5.43 -19.05 -5.63
CA LYS A 108 -4.64 -17.88 -6.05
C LYS A 108 -5.44 -16.94 -6.97
N LYS A 109 -6.22 -17.48 -7.92
CA LYS A 109 -7.08 -16.68 -8.81
C LYS A 109 -8.18 -15.94 -8.04
N ASN A 110 -8.83 -16.63 -7.09
CA ASN A 110 -9.89 -16.02 -6.27
C ASN A 110 -9.32 -14.93 -5.35
N VAL A 111 -8.20 -15.20 -4.69
CA VAL A 111 -7.48 -14.19 -3.88
C VAL A 111 -7.12 -12.99 -4.74
N LEU A 112 -6.59 -13.19 -5.94
CA LEU A 112 -6.23 -12.08 -6.83
C LEU A 112 -7.45 -11.20 -7.16
N LYS A 113 -8.61 -11.81 -7.41
CA LYS A 113 -9.86 -11.09 -7.70
C LYS A 113 -10.30 -10.27 -6.49
N SER A 114 -10.35 -10.88 -5.31
CA SER A 114 -10.73 -10.19 -4.07
C SER A 114 -9.72 -9.10 -3.69
N HIS A 115 -8.43 -9.34 -3.87
CA HIS A 115 -7.36 -8.39 -3.58
C HIS A 115 -7.44 -7.16 -4.49
N LYS A 116 -7.84 -7.31 -5.76
CA LYS A 116 -8.10 -6.15 -6.65
C LYS A 116 -9.22 -5.26 -6.12
N ILE A 117 -10.34 -5.87 -5.72
CA ILE A 117 -11.51 -5.14 -5.21
C ILE A 117 -11.15 -4.44 -3.90
N LEU A 118 -10.55 -5.18 -2.97
CA LEU A 118 -10.15 -4.68 -1.66
C LEU A 118 -9.10 -3.56 -1.78
N GLY A 119 -8.17 -3.66 -2.74
CA GLY A 119 -7.17 -2.63 -3.00
C GLY A 119 -7.78 -1.33 -3.49
N GLY A 120 -8.80 -1.40 -4.35
CA GLY A 120 -9.56 -0.22 -4.77
C GLY A 120 -10.30 0.45 -3.61
N ILE A 121 -10.94 -0.33 -2.75
CA ILE A 121 -11.66 0.18 -1.57
C ILE A 121 -10.69 0.86 -0.60
N ILE A 122 -9.55 0.22 -0.30
CA ILE A 122 -8.52 0.77 0.58
C ILE A 122 -7.92 2.06 0.00
N PHE A 123 -7.73 2.12 -1.32
CA PHE A 123 -7.24 3.33 -1.96
C PHE A 123 -8.20 4.52 -1.79
N ILE A 124 -9.51 4.29 -1.98
CA ILE A 124 -10.55 5.31 -1.73
C ILE A 124 -10.53 5.74 -0.25
N PHE A 125 -10.42 4.78 0.67
CA PHE A 125 -10.34 5.07 2.10
C PHE A 125 -9.12 5.94 2.45
N ILE A 126 -7.96 5.67 1.85
CA ILE A 126 -6.73 6.48 2.04
C ILE A 126 -6.93 7.91 1.52
N ILE A 127 -7.57 8.09 0.35
CA ILE A 127 -7.88 9.42 -0.19
C ILE A 127 -8.78 10.22 0.76
N ILE A 128 -9.83 9.58 1.28
CA ILE A 128 -10.75 10.20 2.25
C ILE A 128 -10.00 10.56 3.53
N HIS A 129 -9.15 9.65 4.04
CA HIS A 129 -8.42 9.86 5.28
C HIS A 129 -7.43 11.04 5.21
N ILE A 130 -6.75 11.23 4.08
CA ILE A 130 -5.82 12.36 3.90
C ILE A 130 -6.56 13.70 3.72
N SER A 131 -7.81 13.66 3.24
CA SER A 131 -8.62 14.86 3.00
C SER A 131 -9.28 15.43 4.27
N LEU A 132 -9.12 14.77 5.44
CA LEU A 132 -9.72 15.08 6.75
C LEU A 132 -8.68 15.53 7.81
#